data_AF-A0A0K1PZQ4-F1
#
_entry.id   AF-A0A0K1PZQ4-F1
#
_cell.length_a   1.000
_cell.length_b   1.000
_cell.length_c   1.000
_cell.angle_alpha   90.00
_cell.angle_beta   90.00
_cell.angle_gamma   90.00
#
_symmetry.space_group_name_H-M   'P 1'
#
loop_
_entity.id
_entity.type
_entity.pdbx_description
1 polymer ?
#
loop_
_entity_poly.entity_id
_entity_poly.type
_entity_poly.pdbx_seq_one_letter_code
_entity_poly.pdbx_strand_id
1 'polypeptide(L)'
;MSVPLPYGFSATVTGESAPAQPFMVVTPEDARLVMASSAIASRVGHDITYDIDQVILKDTTNLHDLVSTALETVARGIDEARAYAPEATGRTCLMWTALKIELDEKTREAYAFFDERTGTLVLRVPTRATSFATERGVALALAPPT
;
A
#
# COMPACT_ATOMS: atom_id res chain seq x y z
N MET A 1 -31.63 -47.22 -2.10
CA MET A 1 -30.42 -46.65 -1.49
C MET A 1 -30.14 -45.36 -2.23
N SER A 2 -30.48 -44.24 -1.61
CA SER A 2 -30.44 -42.90 -2.21
C SER A 2 -29.62 -42.03 -1.28
N VAL A 3 -28.57 -41.40 -1.82
CA VAL A 3 -27.69 -40.50 -1.09
C VAL A 3 -28.31 -39.10 -1.11
N PRO A 4 -28.62 -38.48 0.05
CA PRO A 4 -29.06 -37.09 0.10
C PRO A 4 -27.85 -36.14 0.14
N LEU A 5 -27.87 -35.11 -0.71
CA LEU A 5 -27.04 -33.91 -0.56
C LEU A 5 -27.85 -32.84 0.19
N PRO A 6 -27.47 -32.43 1.40
CA PRO A 6 -27.71 -31.08 1.90
C PRO A 6 -26.43 -30.27 1.58
N TYR A 7 -26.48 -29.08 0.99
CA TYR A 7 -26.76 -27.77 1.57
C TYR A 7 -26.77 -26.82 0.34
N GLY A 8 -27.76 -25.97 0.07
CA GLY A 8 -28.40 -25.07 1.02
C GLY A 8 -27.50 -23.85 1.26
N PHE A 9 -27.16 -23.08 0.22
CA PHE A 9 -26.44 -21.81 0.39
C PHE A 9 -27.44 -20.76 0.90
N SER A 10 -27.61 -20.69 2.22
CA SER A 10 -28.34 -19.61 2.89
C SER A 10 -27.33 -18.56 3.35
N ALA A 11 -27.42 -17.37 2.75
CA ALA A 11 -26.74 -16.18 3.23
C ALA A 11 -27.26 -15.81 4.62
N THR A 12 -26.36 -15.66 5.60
CA THR A 12 -26.65 -15.01 6.86
C THR A 12 -25.82 -13.74 6.93
N VAL A 13 -26.47 -12.60 6.65
CA VAL A 13 -25.96 -11.27 6.98
C VAL A 13 -26.34 -11.03 8.43
N THR A 14 -25.40 -11.24 9.35
CA THR A 14 -25.49 -10.71 10.71
C THR A 14 -24.81 -9.34 10.71
N GLY A 15 -25.63 -8.30 10.81
CA GLY A 15 -25.17 -6.94 11.04
C GLY A 15 -24.57 -6.82 12.43
N GLU A 16 -23.32 -6.35 12.48
CA GLU A 16 -22.75 -5.76 13.67
C GLU A 16 -22.09 -4.44 13.27
N SER A 17 -22.48 -3.39 13.97
CA SER A 17 -22.18 -1.99 13.70
C SER A 17 -20.67 -1.72 13.67
N ALA A 18 -20.09 -1.57 12.49
CA ALA A 18 -18.77 -0.97 12.36
C ALA A 18 -18.88 0.55 12.53
N PRO A 19 -18.01 1.19 13.33
CA PRO A 19 -18.00 2.65 13.45
C PRO A 19 -17.74 3.25 12.06
N ALA A 20 -18.49 4.29 11.72
CA ALA A 20 -18.35 5.06 10.50
C ALA A 20 -16.97 5.73 10.43
N GLN A 21 -15.95 4.98 10.02
CA GLN A 21 -14.71 5.55 9.50
C GLN A 21 -14.97 5.97 8.06
N PRO A 22 -14.51 7.16 7.61
CA PRO A 22 -14.66 7.60 6.23
C PRO A 22 -13.62 6.86 5.38
N PHE A 23 -13.68 5.53 5.35
CA PHE A 23 -12.86 4.75 4.45
C PHE A 23 -13.59 4.67 3.12
N MET A 24 -13.02 5.36 2.15
CA MET A 24 -13.33 5.10 0.77
C MET A 24 -12.73 3.72 0.46
N VAL A 25 -13.55 2.68 0.53
CA VAL A 25 -13.23 1.37 -0.02
C VAL A 25 -13.08 1.59 -1.52
N VAL A 26 -11.84 1.63 -2.01
CA VAL A 26 -11.57 1.65 -3.45
C VAL A 26 -12.08 0.33 -4.00
N THR A 27 -13.23 0.37 -4.69
CA THR A 27 -13.81 -0.79 -5.36
C THR A 27 -12.86 -1.27 -6.48
N PRO A 28 -12.82 -2.58 -6.77
CA PRO A 28 -11.83 -3.23 -7.64
C PRO A 28 -12.04 -2.95 -9.14
N GLU A 29 -12.37 -1.73 -9.52
CA GLU A 29 -12.54 -1.35 -10.93
C GLU A 29 -11.18 -1.20 -11.65
N ASP A 30 -10.09 -1.02 -10.90
CA ASP A 30 -8.75 -0.90 -11.45
C ASP A 30 -7.89 -2.13 -11.15
N ALA A 31 -7.84 -3.05 -12.12
CA ALA A 31 -7.03 -4.25 -12.05
C ALA A 31 -5.53 -3.96 -11.82
N ARG A 32 -5.03 -2.79 -12.26
CA ARG A 32 -3.61 -2.43 -12.07
C ARG A 32 -3.30 -2.17 -10.61
N LEU A 33 -4.17 -1.45 -9.91
CA LEU A 33 -4.03 -1.21 -8.48
C LEU A 33 -4.06 -2.52 -7.69
N VAL A 34 -4.99 -3.42 -8.02
CA VAL A 34 -5.05 -4.75 -7.37
C VAL A 34 -3.77 -5.55 -7.61
N MET A 35 -3.26 -5.56 -8.85
CA MET A 35 -2.01 -6.26 -9.19
C MET A 35 -0.80 -5.66 -8.48
N ALA A 36 -0.69 -4.33 -8.46
CA ALA A 36 0.42 -3.63 -7.81
C ALA A 36 0.40 -3.83 -6.29
N SER A 37 -0.79 -3.78 -5.68
CA SER A 37 -0.97 -4.09 -4.26
C SER A 37 -0.62 -5.54 -3.93
N SER A 38 -1.08 -6.49 -4.74
CA SER A 38 -0.75 -7.92 -4.58
C SER A 38 0.75 -8.18 -4.73
N ALA A 39 1.43 -7.45 -5.62
CA ALA A 39 2.87 -7.53 -5.77
C ALA A 39 3.63 -7.08 -4.51
N ILE A 40 3.11 -6.10 -3.77
CA ILE A 40 3.66 -5.68 -2.47
C ILE A 40 3.35 -6.73 -1.41
N ALA A 41 2.11 -7.18 -1.28
CA ALA A 41 1.71 -8.19 -0.30
C ALA A 41 2.51 -9.49 -0.45
N SER A 42 2.73 -9.95 -1.70
CA SER A 42 3.56 -11.12 -1.99
C SER A 42 5.02 -10.94 -1.58
N ARG A 43 5.56 -9.71 -1.62
CA ARG A 43 6.92 -9.43 -1.17
C ARG A 43 6.97 -9.37 0.34
N VAL A 44 6.08 -8.61 0.96
CA VAL A 44 6.04 -8.39 2.41
C VAL A 44 5.72 -9.69 3.17
N GLY A 45 4.85 -10.54 2.61
CA GLY A 45 4.44 -11.83 3.19
C GLY A 45 3.03 -11.83 3.80
N HIS A 46 2.35 -10.69 3.77
CA HIS A 46 0.98 -10.49 4.27
C HIS A 46 0.33 -9.26 3.62
N ASP A 47 -0.99 -9.14 3.78
CA ASP A 47 -1.74 -7.99 3.27
C ASP A 47 -1.48 -6.72 4.11
N ILE A 48 -1.32 -5.58 3.45
CA ILE A 48 -1.13 -4.28 4.10
C ILE A 48 -2.31 -3.35 3.82
N THR A 49 -2.54 -2.41 4.74
CA THR A 49 -3.58 -1.38 4.57
C THR A 49 -3.06 -0.24 3.70
N TYR A 50 -3.89 0.30 2.80
CA TYR A 50 -3.54 1.44 1.95
C TYR A 50 -4.33 2.67 2.37
N ASP A 51 -3.64 3.74 2.77
CA ASP A 51 -4.22 5.04 3.11
C ASP A 51 -3.72 6.10 2.12
N ILE A 52 -4.57 6.48 1.17
CA ILE A 52 -4.24 7.43 0.11
C ILE A 52 -5.00 8.72 0.40
N ASP A 53 -4.28 9.84 0.45
CA ASP A 53 -4.86 11.15 0.74
C ASP A 53 -6.01 11.49 -0.24
N GLN A 54 -7.15 11.88 0.32
CA GLN A 54 -8.35 12.25 -0.43
C GLN A 54 -8.13 13.40 -1.42
N VAL A 55 -7.13 14.25 -1.20
CA VAL A 55 -6.79 15.33 -2.14
C VAL A 55 -6.19 14.76 -3.42
N ILE A 56 -5.37 13.70 -3.33
CA ILE A 56 -4.88 12.95 -4.50
C ILE A 56 -6.09 12.36 -5.22
N LEU A 57 -7.02 11.78 -4.46
CA LEU A 57 -8.21 11.13 -4.99
C LEU A 57 -9.18 12.06 -5.76
N LYS A 58 -9.09 13.38 -5.55
CA LYS A 58 -9.94 14.38 -6.22
C LYS A 58 -9.40 14.86 -7.57
N ASP A 59 -8.11 14.68 -7.85
CA ASP A 59 -7.49 15.07 -9.13
C ASP A 59 -7.47 13.87 -10.09
N THR A 60 -8.66 13.51 -10.56
CA THR A 60 -9.02 12.18 -11.07
C THR A 60 -8.41 11.80 -12.44
N THR A 61 -7.82 12.74 -13.18
CA THR A 61 -7.47 12.49 -14.59
C THR A 61 -6.21 11.62 -14.75
N ASN A 62 -5.27 11.66 -13.79
CA ASN A 62 -4.02 10.87 -13.83
C ASN A 62 -3.76 10.08 -12.54
N LEU A 63 -4.69 10.14 -11.59
CA LEU A 63 -4.58 9.54 -10.26
C LEU A 63 -4.25 8.04 -10.29
N HIS A 64 -4.96 7.30 -11.13
CA HIS A 64 -4.83 5.84 -11.21
C HIS A 64 -3.44 5.42 -11.68
N ASP A 65 -2.94 6.05 -12.75
CA ASP A 65 -1.60 5.78 -13.28
C ASP A 65 -0.51 6.22 -12.29
N LEU A 66 -0.74 7.34 -11.60
CA LEU A 66 0.15 7.85 -10.56
C LEU A 66 0.25 6.87 -9.38
N VAL A 67 -0.87 6.45 -8.80
CA VAL A 67 -0.89 5.50 -7.68
C VAL A 67 -0.34 4.15 -8.10
N SER A 68 -0.68 3.63 -9.28
CA SER A 68 -0.12 2.37 -9.81
C SER A 68 1.41 2.47 -9.92
N THR A 69 1.92 3.56 -10.48
CA THR A 69 3.37 3.80 -10.60
C THR A 69 4.04 3.88 -9.22
N ALA A 70 3.38 4.52 -8.23
CA ALA A 70 3.88 4.59 -6.87
C ALA A 70 4.00 3.20 -6.24
N LEU A 71 2.96 2.38 -6.35
CA LEU A 71 2.93 1.02 -5.81
C LEU A 71 3.97 0.11 -6.49
N GLU A 72 4.14 0.22 -7.80
CA GLU A 72 5.21 -0.48 -8.50
C GLU A 72 6.60 -0.05 -8.06
N THR A 73 6.79 1.25 -7.84
CA THR A 73 8.05 1.81 -7.34
C THR A 73 8.35 1.30 -5.94
N VAL A 74 7.32 1.16 -5.11
CA VAL A 74 7.44 0.54 -3.79
C VAL A 74 7.87 -0.92 -3.90
N ALA A 75 7.21 -1.70 -4.75
CA ALA A 75 7.55 -3.10 -4.95
C ALA A 75 9.01 -3.27 -5.41
N ARG A 76 9.45 -2.44 -6.36
CA ARG A 76 10.84 -2.41 -6.83
C ARG A 76 11.82 -1.93 -5.76
N GLY A 77 11.45 -0.94 -4.96
CA GLY A 77 12.24 -0.49 -3.81
C GLY A 77 12.43 -1.56 -2.74
N ILE A 78 11.43 -2.43 -2.51
CA ILE A 78 11.58 -3.61 -1.63
C ILE A 78 12.61 -4.58 -2.20
N ASP A 79 12.55 -4.84 -3.52
CA ASP A 79 13.51 -5.72 -4.19
C ASP A 79 14.93 -5.15 -4.12
N GLU A 80 15.10 -3.84 -4.31
CA GLU A 80 16.38 -3.15 -4.14
C GLU A 80 16.89 -3.25 -2.69
N ALA A 81 16.03 -2.98 -1.68
CA ALA A 81 16.37 -3.11 -0.27
C ALA A 81 16.85 -4.52 0.10
N ARG A 82 16.17 -5.54 -0.44
CA ARG A 82 16.56 -6.94 -0.25
C ARG A 82 17.90 -7.27 -0.87
N ALA A 83 18.24 -6.65 -2.02
CA ALA A 83 19.49 -6.91 -2.71
C ALA A 83 20.72 -6.46 -1.89
N TYR A 84 20.62 -5.38 -1.12
CA TYR A 84 21.76 -4.87 -0.33
C TYR A 84 21.66 -5.11 1.18
N ALA A 85 20.45 -5.21 1.75
CA ALA A 85 20.24 -5.38 3.18
C ALA A 85 19.08 -6.37 3.46
N PRO A 86 19.25 -7.67 3.13
CA PRO A 86 18.17 -8.65 3.19
C PRO A 86 17.60 -8.85 4.61
N GLU A 87 18.46 -8.91 5.62
CA GLU A 87 18.02 -9.12 7.02
C GLU A 87 17.27 -7.91 7.58
N ALA A 88 17.78 -6.70 7.35
CA ALA A 88 17.12 -5.48 7.80
C ALA A 88 15.76 -5.32 7.11
N THR A 89 15.73 -5.51 5.79
CA THR A 89 14.49 -5.46 5.00
C THR A 89 13.49 -6.50 5.44
N GLY A 90 13.93 -7.73 5.76
CA GLY A 90 13.07 -8.79 6.29
C GLY A 90 12.39 -8.39 7.60
N ARG A 91 13.14 -7.80 8.54
CA ARG A 91 12.57 -7.28 9.80
C ARG A 91 11.56 -6.17 9.54
N THR A 92 11.90 -5.21 8.68
CA THR A 92 11.01 -4.08 8.35
C THR A 92 9.72 -4.57 7.69
N CYS A 93 9.79 -5.53 6.76
CA CYS A 93 8.61 -6.13 6.12
C CYS A 93 7.67 -6.77 7.16
N LEU A 94 8.21 -7.50 8.15
CA LEU A 94 7.40 -8.12 9.20
C LEU A 94 6.66 -7.09 10.07
N MET A 95 7.21 -5.89 10.22
CA MET A 95 6.59 -4.81 10.98
C MET A 95 5.63 -3.97 10.14
N TRP A 96 5.61 -4.12 8.82
CA TRP A 96 4.87 -3.25 7.93
C TRP A 96 3.38 -3.59 7.90
N THR A 97 2.54 -2.69 8.39
CA THR A 97 1.08 -2.85 8.48
C THR A 97 0.32 -1.97 7.49
N ALA A 98 0.86 -0.80 7.15
CA ALA A 98 0.18 0.17 6.31
C ALA A 98 1.11 0.94 5.36
N LEU A 99 0.62 1.26 4.17
CA LEU A 99 1.23 2.20 3.23
C LEU A 99 0.38 3.46 3.18
N LYS A 100 0.99 4.60 3.50
CA LYS A 100 0.35 5.91 3.42
C LYS A 100 0.94 6.75 2.30
N ILE A 101 0.09 7.34 1.47
CA ILE A 101 0.50 8.28 0.41
C ILE A 101 -0.09 9.65 0.75
N GLU A 102 0.76 10.58 1.16
CA GLU A 102 0.39 11.92 1.60
C GLU A 102 0.87 12.98 0.62
N LEU A 103 0.02 13.98 0.36
CA LEU A 103 0.47 15.22 -0.27
C LEU A 103 1.05 16.15 0.78
N ASP A 104 2.23 16.70 0.49
CA ASP A 104 2.89 17.66 1.36
C ASP A 104 3.24 18.93 0.59
N GLU A 105 2.45 19.99 0.83
CA GLU A 105 2.66 21.31 0.21
C GLU A 105 3.95 22.00 0.69
N LYS A 106 4.52 21.57 1.82
CA LYS A 106 5.70 22.20 2.40
C LYS A 106 6.99 21.57 1.89
N THR A 107 6.91 20.36 1.35
CA THR A 107 8.05 19.59 0.92
C THR A 107 8.37 19.86 -0.55
N ARG A 108 9.66 20.04 -0.87
CA ARG A 108 10.13 20.30 -2.25
C ARG A 108 10.48 19.03 -3.03
N GLU A 109 10.68 17.91 -2.35
CA GLU A 109 11.15 16.64 -2.93
C GLU A 109 10.32 15.47 -2.41
N ALA A 110 10.02 14.49 -3.26
CA ALA A 110 9.34 13.29 -2.81
C ALA A 110 10.28 12.46 -1.92
N TYR A 111 9.77 11.99 -0.77
CA TYR A 111 10.55 11.13 0.12
C TYR A 111 9.69 10.00 0.69
N ALA A 112 10.37 8.92 1.05
CA ALA A 112 9.79 7.79 1.74
C ALA A 112 10.40 7.72 3.14
N PHE A 113 9.59 7.38 4.14
CA PHE A 113 10.09 7.05 5.47
C PHE A 113 9.23 5.94 6.08
N PHE A 114 9.88 5.04 6.81
CA PHE A 114 9.18 3.99 7.54
C PHE A 114 9.08 4.36 9.02
N ASP A 115 7.85 4.44 9.54
CA ASP A 115 7.59 4.61 10.96
C ASP A 115 7.55 3.24 11.64
N GLU A 116 8.66 2.84 12.26
CA GLU A 116 8.77 1.58 13.00
C GLU A 116 7.78 1.49 14.17
N ARG A 117 7.29 2.60 14.71
CA ARG A 117 6.35 2.58 15.84
C ARG A 117 4.96 2.14 15.43
N THR A 118 4.53 2.55 14.23
CA THR A 118 3.20 2.25 13.70
C THR A 118 3.22 1.14 12.65
N GLY A 119 4.40 0.80 12.14
CA GLY A 119 4.55 -0.11 11.02
C GLY A 119 4.12 0.52 9.68
N THR A 120 4.17 1.85 9.57
CA THR A 120 3.64 2.55 8.40
C THR A 120 4.76 3.04 7.50
N LEU A 121 4.76 2.63 6.23
CA LEU A 121 5.55 3.29 5.20
C LEU A 121 4.80 4.52 4.72
N VAL A 122 5.38 5.70 4.89
CA VAL A 122 4.79 6.96 4.42
C VAL A 122 5.56 7.44 3.19
N LEU A 123 4.83 7.61 2.09
CA LEU A 123 5.30 8.26 0.87
C LEU A 123 4.76 9.69 0.86
N ARG A 124 5.64 10.67 1.02
CA ARG A 124 5.29 12.08 0.92
C ARG A 124 5.58 12.59 -0.47
N VAL A 125 4.57 13.21 -1.08
CA VAL A 125 4.62 13.69 -2.46
C VAL A 125 4.36 15.19 -2.45
N PRO A 126 5.26 16.00 -3.02
CA PRO A 126 4.99 17.42 -3.21
C PRO A 126 3.72 17.60 -4.06
N THR A 127 2.85 18.55 -3.69
CA THR A 127 1.61 18.82 -4.46
C THR A 127 1.82 19.23 -5.91
N ARG A 128 3.05 19.61 -6.29
CA ARG A 128 3.45 19.93 -7.66
C ARG A 128 4.29 18.85 -8.33
N ALA A 129 4.55 17.73 -7.64
CA ALA A 129 5.40 16.68 -8.18
C ALA A 129 4.67 15.89 -9.27
N THR A 130 5.37 15.65 -10.36
CA THR A 130 4.95 14.76 -11.46
C THR A 130 5.32 13.30 -11.22
N SER A 131 5.96 12.99 -10.09
CA SER A 131 6.44 11.65 -9.74
C SER A 131 6.49 11.43 -8.23
N PHE A 132 6.45 10.15 -7.82
CA PHE A 132 6.55 9.72 -6.42
C PHE A 132 8.01 9.51 -6.00
N ALA A 133 8.21 9.10 -4.73
CA ALA A 133 9.51 8.68 -4.22
C ALA A 133 10.17 7.64 -5.14
N THR A 134 11.49 7.69 -5.28
CA THR A 134 12.26 6.78 -6.13
C THR A 134 12.41 5.39 -5.49
N GLU A 135 12.71 4.37 -6.29
CA GLU A 135 13.02 3.00 -5.82
C GLU A 135 14.08 3.02 -4.72
N ARG A 136 15.17 3.78 -4.97
CA ARG A 136 16.24 4.07 -4.02
C ARG A 136 15.73 4.68 -2.71
N GLY A 137 14.83 5.65 -2.79
CA GLY A 137 14.27 6.33 -1.62
C GLY A 137 13.45 5.39 -0.75
N VAL A 138 12.63 4.54 -1.38
CA VAL A 138 11.89 3.48 -0.68
C VAL A 138 12.86 2.48 -0.05
N ALA A 139 13.89 2.07 -0.77
CA ALA A 139 14.84 1.09 -0.27
C ALA A 139 15.56 1.61 0.99
N LEU A 140 16.06 2.85 0.94
CA LEU A 140 16.69 3.52 2.09
C LEU A 140 15.72 3.69 3.27
N ALA A 141 14.43 3.90 3.02
CA ALA A 141 13.43 3.97 4.07
C ALA A 141 13.22 2.62 4.77
N LEU A 142 13.30 1.51 4.02
CA LEU A 142 13.10 0.16 4.54
C LEU A 142 14.36 -0.41 5.20
N ALA A 143 15.53 -0.03 4.71
CA ALA A 143 16.83 -0.48 5.19
C ALA A 143 17.85 0.68 5.08
N PRO A 144 17.87 1.61 6.05
CA PRO A 144 18.84 2.69 6.06
C PRO A 144 20.26 2.14 6.20
N PRO A 145 21.26 2.74 5.52
CA PRO A 145 22.65 2.32 5.64
C PRO A 145 23.13 2.55 7.08
N THR A 146 23.59 1.48 7.71
CA THR A 146 24.24 1.48 9.04
C THR A 146 25.66 2.00 8.98
#